data_AF-A0A077NTN1-F1
#
_entry.id   AF-A0A077NTN1-F1
#
_cell.length_a   1.000
_cell.length_b   1.000
_cell.length_c   1.000
_cell.angle_alpha   90.00
_cell.angle_beta   90.00
_cell.angle_gamma   90.00
#
_symmetry.space_group_name_H-M   'P 1'
#
loop_
_entity.id
_entity.type
_entity.pdbx_description
1 polymer ?
#
loop_
_entity_poly.entity_id
_entity_poly.type
_entity_poly.pdbx_seq_one_letter_code
_entity_poly.pdbx_strand_id
1 'polypeptide(L)'
;MKFLCNKRVLSSLLAVFSIQGCAQSDSFSPPINGESIHFTATMPDELDALPISVMYRSEICRKERRTANMQSYSFPGFHHATYPLSIGQSHQVEVSVPKEGGGKCDWKLSNITFEVKLKDTSTIAPLIDNNFGFNTTFVIDSNAPQEFDGGYIKKQVI
;
A
#
# COMPACT_ATOMS: atom_id res chain seq x y z
N MET A 1 -43.11 38.31 -23.70
CA MET A 1 -42.19 38.28 -22.54
C MET A 1 -40.78 38.06 -23.04
N LYS A 2 -39.90 39.07 -22.94
CA LYS A 2 -38.49 38.97 -23.34
C LYS A 2 -37.69 38.61 -22.09
N PHE A 3 -37.15 37.39 -22.03
CA PHE A 3 -36.20 37.00 -20.99
C PHE A 3 -34.91 37.82 -21.18
N LEU A 4 -34.75 38.88 -20.38
CA LEU A 4 -33.51 39.62 -20.28
C LEU A 4 -32.53 38.77 -19.45
N CYS A 5 -31.76 37.92 -20.15
CA CYS A 5 -30.67 37.19 -19.54
C CYS A 5 -29.59 38.20 -19.11
N ASN A 6 -29.47 38.41 -17.80
CA ASN A 6 -28.52 39.37 -17.22
C ASN A 6 -27.09 38.86 -17.44
N LYS A 7 -26.35 39.48 -18.38
CA LYS A 7 -24.97 39.10 -18.78
C LYS A 7 -24.00 39.01 -17.59
N ARG A 8 -24.28 39.71 -16.47
CA ARG A 8 -23.43 39.66 -15.27
C ARG A 8 -23.58 38.35 -14.48
N VAL A 9 -24.75 37.71 -14.52
CA VAL A 9 -24.99 36.43 -13.82
C VAL A 9 -24.27 35.28 -14.53
N LEU A 10 -24.21 35.32 -15.86
CA LEU A 10 -23.50 34.31 -16.66
C LEU A 10 -21.98 34.34 -16.41
N SER A 11 -21.40 35.53 -16.19
CA SER A 11 -19.97 35.69 -15.92
C SER A 11 -19.55 35.15 -14.54
N SER A 12 -20.44 35.21 -13.54
CA SER A 12 -20.15 34.69 -12.20
C SER A 12 -20.24 33.16 -12.11
N LEU A 13 -21.04 32.52 -12.98
CA LEU A 13 -21.16 31.05 -13.04
C LEU A 13 -19.94 30.38 -13.69
N LEU A 14 -19.25 31.03 -14.64
CA LEU A 14 -18.03 30.47 -15.25
C LEU A 14 -16.81 30.47 -14.31
N ALA A 15 -16.73 31.39 -13.35
CA ALA A 15 -15.59 31.48 -12.42
C ALA A 15 -15.51 30.31 -11.42
N VAL A 16 -16.62 29.60 -11.18
CA VAL A 16 -16.69 28.51 -10.20
C VAL A 16 -16.17 27.17 -10.77
N PHE A 17 -16.06 27.03 -12.10
CA PHE A 17 -15.63 25.77 -12.72
C PHE A 17 -14.10 25.57 -12.78
N SER A 18 -13.30 26.61 -12.51
CA SER A 18 -11.83 26.54 -12.68
C SER A 18 -11.07 26.03 -11.45
N ILE A 19 -11.74 25.60 -10.38
CA ILE A 19 -11.08 25.09 -9.17
C ILE A 19 -10.85 23.56 -9.20
N GLN A 20 -11.17 22.89 -10.32
CA GLN A 20 -10.73 21.51 -10.51
C GLN A 20 -9.24 21.50 -10.86
N GLY A 21 -8.40 21.58 -9.84
CA GLY A 21 -7.00 21.20 -9.97
C GLY A 21 -6.94 19.78 -10.51
N CYS A 22 -6.21 19.56 -11.60
CA CYS A 22 -5.92 18.22 -12.09
C CYS A 22 -5.00 17.52 -11.07
N ALA A 23 -5.61 16.94 -10.03
CA ALA A 23 -4.91 15.97 -9.21
C ALA A 23 -4.67 14.74 -10.08
N GLN A 24 -3.42 14.34 -10.22
CA GLN A 24 -3.09 13.07 -10.85
C GLN A 24 -3.80 11.95 -10.08
N SER A 25 -4.53 11.10 -10.78
CA SER A 25 -5.30 10.04 -10.14
C SER A 25 -4.36 8.95 -9.66
N ASP A 26 -4.30 8.76 -8.34
CA ASP A 26 -3.57 7.67 -7.69
C ASP A 26 -4.33 6.33 -7.73
N SER A 27 -5.08 6.09 -8.81
CA SER A 27 -5.93 4.90 -8.93
C SER A 27 -5.10 3.63 -8.86
N PHE A 28 -5.61 2.66 -8.10
CA PHE A 28 -5.07 1.31 -8.02
C PHE A 28 -6.05 0.38 -8.75
N SER A 29 -5.60 -0.16 -9.88
CA SER A 29 -6.42 -1.00 -10.75
C SER A 29 -5.53 -2.08 -11.36
N PRO A 30 -5.26 -3.15 -10.59
CA PRO A 30 -4.53 -4.31 -11.07
C PRO A 30 -5.18 -4.87 -12.36
N PRO A 31 -4.39 -5.29 -13.36
CA PRO A 31 -4.93 -5.93 -14.56
C PRO A 31 -5.54 -7.29 -14.21
N ILE A 32 -6.72 -7.59 -14.78
CA ILE A 32 -7.48 -8.83 -14.52
C ILE A 32 -6.66 -10.10 -14.82
N ASN A 33 -5.81 -10.06 -15.85
CA ASN A 33 -4.95 -11.18 -16.26
C ASN A 33 -3.46 -10.90 -15.98
N GLY A 34 -3.18 -10.15 -14.91
CA GLY A 34 -1.81 -9.84 -14.49
C GLY A 34 -1.11 -11.01 -13.83
N GLU A 35 0.23 -11.02 -13.89
CA GLU A 35 1.03 -11.92 -13.07
C GLU A 35 0.82 -11.64 -11.58
N SER A 36 0.88 -12.70 -10.78
CA SER A 36 0.76 -12.62 -9.31
C SER A 36 1.87 -13.40 -8.63
N ILE A 37 2.24 -12.96 -7.43
CA ILE A 37 3.05 -13.74 -6.49
C ILE A 37 2.09 -14.54 -5.62
N HIS A 38 2.27 -15.86 -5.63
CA HIS A 38 1.56 -16.75 -4.72
C HIS A 38 2.36 -16.87 -3.43
N PHE A 39 1.79 -16.36 -2.34
CA PHE A 39 2.35 -16.48 -1.00
C PHE A 39 1.65 -17.63 -0.27
N THR A 40 2.44 -18.49 0.36
CA THR A 40 1.93 -19.56 1.22
C THR A 40 2.78 -19.66 2.47
N ALA A 41 2.16 -19.94 3.61
CA ALA A 41 2.85 -20.20 4.86
C ALA A 41 2.11 -21.27 5.65
N THR A 42 2.85 -22.15 6.31
CA THR A 42 2.29 -23.08 7.31
C THR A 42 2.52 -22.49 8.68
N MET A 43 1.48 -22.45 9.49
CA MET A 43 1.49 -21.79 10.79
C MET A 43 1.14 -22.76 11.91
N PRO A 44 1.76 -22.64 13.10
CA PRO A 44 1.32 -23.33 14.31
C PRO A 44 -0.10 -22.92 14.73
N ASP A 45 -0.81 -23.83 15.42
CA ASP A 45 -2.21 -23.65 15.84
C ASP A 45 -2.38 -22.51 16.87
N GLU A 46 -1.30 -22.17 17.58
CA GLU A 46 -1.26 -21.14 18.61
C GLU A 46 -1.20 -19.71 18.04
N LEU A 47 -0.95 -19.57 16.74
CA LEU A 47 -0.82 -18.29 16.07
C LEU A 47 -2.04 -18.02 15.16
N ASP A 48 -2.35 -16.74 15.00
CA ASP A 48 -3.27 -16.23 13.98
C ASP A 48 -2.48 -15.36 13.01
N ALA A 49 -2.69 -15.59 11.71
CA ALA A 49 -2.12 -14.75 10.66
C ALA A 49 -3.01 -13.51 10.43
N LEU A 50 -2.38 -12.35 10.31
CA LEU A 50 -3.06 -11.14 9.86
C LEU A 50 -3.11 -11.09 8.33
N PRO A 51 -4.06 -10.34 7.74
CA PRO A 51 -4.09 -10.10 6.30
C PRO A 51 -2.73 -9.63 5.77
N ILE A 52 -2.35 -10.10 4.58
CA ILE A 52 -1.08 -9.75 3.97
C ILE A 52 -1.06 -8.27 3.64
N SER A 53 -0.08 -7.57 4.19
CA SER A 53 0.17 -6.15 3.93
C SER A 53 1.12 -6.01 2.76
N VAL A 54 0.77 -5.17 1.78
CA VAL A 54 1.51 -5.05 0.52
C VAL A 54 1.81 -3.61 0.23
N MET A 55 3.04 -3.36 -0.18
CA MET A 55 3.45 -2.05 -0.68
C MET A 55 3.67 -2.13 -2.19
N TYR A 56 3.07 -1.18 -2.90
CA TYR A 56 3.40 -0.88 -4.29
C TYR A 56 4.12 0.45 -4.38
N ARG A 57 4.97 0.61 -5.41
CA ARG A 57 5.70 1.85 -5.72
C ARG A 57 5.46 2.30 -7.14
N SER A 58 5.62 3.60 -7.37
CA SER A 58 5.47 4.21 -8.69
C SER A 58 6.56 5.25 -8.93
N GLU A 59 7.25 5.14 -10.07
CA GLU A 59 8.15 6.19 -10.56
C GLU A 59 7.38 7.32 -11.28
N ILE A 60 6.11 7.08 -11.65
CA ILE A 60 5.24 8.04 -12.33
C ILE A 60 4.59 8.99 -11.33
N CYS A 61 3.88 8.45 -10.34
CA CYS A 61 3.19 9.23 -9.31
C CYS A 61 4.13 9.48 -8.13
N ARG A 62 5.17 10.27 -8.38
CA ARG A 62 6.17 10.62 -7.36
C ARG A 62 5.55 11.47 -6.26
N LYS A 63 6.09 11.34 -5.05
CA LYS A 63 5.75 12.20 -3.91
C LYS A 63 6.89 13.17 -3.63
N GLU A 64 6.57 14.32 -3.05
CA GLU A 64 7.54 15.31 -2.61
C GLU A 64 7.59 15.39 -1.09
N ARG A 65 8.80 15.55 -0.56
CA ARG A 65 9.05 15.89 0.84
C ARG A 65 10.03 17.04 0.91
N ARG A 66 10.05 17.70 2.06
CA ARG A 66 11.06 18.72 2.36
C ARG A 66 12.03 18.21 3.39
N THR A 67 13.30 18.49 3.17
CA THR A 67 14.37 18.32 4.15
C THR A 67 14.25 19.37 5.26
N ALA A 68 15.04 19.24 6.33
CA ALA A 68 15.08 20.20 7.43
C ALA A 68 15.49 21.63 7.00
N ASN A 69 16.28 21.76 5.94
CA ASN A 69 16.64 23.05 5.33
C ASN A 69 15.63 23.52 4.25
N MET A 70 14.40 22.97 4.25
CA MET A 70 13.30 23.30 3.35
C MET A 70 13.53 23.01 1.86
N GLN A 71 14.57 22.25 1.51
CA GLN A 71 14.78 21.83 0.13
C GLN A 71 13.79 20.71 -0.21
N SER A 72 13.08 20.86 -1.33
CA SER A 72 12.22 19.81 -1.85
C SER A 72 13.05 18.68 -2.46
N TYR A 73 12.69 17.44 -2.16
CA TYR A 73 13.17 16.27 -2.87
C TYR A 73 11.99 15.38 -3.24
N SER A 74 12.12 14.73 -4.40
CA SER A 74 11.11 13.85 -4.97
C SER A 74 11.52 12.39 -4.84
N PHE A 75 10.62 11.55 -4.39
CA PHE A 75 10.83 10.12 -4.21
C PHE A 75 9.68 9.33 -4.83
N PRO A 76 9.88 8.04 -5.14
CA PRO A 76 8.83 7.22 -5.75
C PRO A 76 7.55 7.23 -4.90
N GLY A 77 6.41 7.27 -5.59
CA GLY A 77 5.11 7.13 -4.95
C GLY A 77 4.99 5.79 -4.26
N PHE A 78 4.05 5.69 -3.33
CA PHE A 78 3.73 4.44 -2.67
C PHE A 78 2.23 4.29 -2.46
N HIS A 79 1.75 3.06 -2.63
CA HIS A 79 0.37 2.64 -2.42
C HIS A 79 0.35 1.40 -1.54
N HIS A 80 -0.40 1.46 -0.43
CA HIS A 80 -0.57 0.34 0.49
C HIS A 80 -1.86 -0.41 0.14
N ALA A 81 -1.80 -1.73 0.13
CA ALA A 81 -2.94 -2.59 -0.07
C ALA A 81 -2.88 -3.76 0.91
N THR A 82 -4.06 -4.25 1.30
CA THR A 82 -4.19 -5.41 2.18
C THR A 82 -4.96 -6.50 1.47
N TYR A 83 -4.45 -7.72 1.53
CA TYR A 83 -5.11 -8.88 0.92
C TYR A 83 -5.52 -9.88 2.00
N PRO A 84 -6.80 -10.31 2.03
CA PRO A 84 -7.24 -11.33 2.96
C PRO A 84 -6.55 -12.67 2.64
N LEU A 85 -6.12 -13.37 3.68
CA LEU A 85 -5.58 -14.72 3.57
C LEU A 85 -6.74 -15.71 3.44
N SER A 86 -6.55 -16.71 2.57
CA SER A 86 -7.38 -17.90 2.53
C SER A 86 -6.75 -18.99 3.40
N ILE A 87 -7.58 -19.78 4.08
CA ILE A 87 -7.11 -20.90 4.90
C ILE A 87 -7.16 -22.16 4.04
N GLY A 88 -5.98 -22.73 3.77
CA GLY A 88 -5.81 -23.99 3.08
C GLY A 88 -5.89 -25.20 4.03
N GLN A 89 -5.43 -26.35 3.54
CA GLN A 89 -5.35 -27.57 4.35
C GLN A 89 -4.17 -27.47 5.35
N SER A 90 -4.27 -28.18 6.48
CA SER A 90 -3.14 -28.35 7.43
C SER A 90 -2.53 -27.03 7.96
N HIS A 91 -3.37 -26.09 8.38
CA HIS A 91 -2.95 -24.79 8.94
C HIS A 91 -2.09 -23.95 7.98
N GLN A 92 -2.26 -24.19 6.68
CA GLN A 92 -1.68 -23.36 5.65
C GLN A 92 -2.55 -22.12 5.43
N VAL A 93 -1.91 -20.97 5.25
CA VAL A 93 -2.53 -19.75 4.76
C VAL A 93 -1.95 -19.39 3.40
N GLU A 94 -2.80 -18.87 2.52
CA GLU A 94 -2.40 -18.53 1.16
C GLU A 94 -3.06 -17.27 0.63
N VAL A 95 -2.37 -16.60 -0.29
CA VAL A 95 -2.90 -15.46 -1.04
C VAL A 95 -2.17 -15.29 -2.36
N SER A 96 -2.87 -14.74 -3.35
CA SER A 96 -2.28 -14.32 -4.62
C SER A 96 -2.24 -12.79 -4.66
N VAL A 97 -1.03 -12.22 -4.71
CA VAL A 97 -0.80 -10.77 -4.75
C VAL A 97 -0.41 -10.36 -6.16
N PRO A 98 -1.16 -9.47 -6.83
CA PRO A 98 -0.79 -8.99 -8.16
C PRO A 98 0.59 -8.32 -8.16
N LYS A 99 1.44 -8.65 -9.13
CA LYS A 99 2.72 -7.94 -9.31
C LYS A 99 2.50 -6.50 -9.79
N GLU A 100 1.39 -6.29 -10.48
CA GLU A 100 0.99 -5.04 -11.09
C GLU A 100 -0.24 -4.49 -10.39
N GLY A 101 -0.12 -3.30 -9.80
CA GLY A 101 -1.22 -2.50 -9.28
C GLY A 101 -1.87 -1.61 -10.33
N GLY A 102 -1.21 -1.43 -11.49
CA GLY A 102 -1.76 -0.73 -12.65
C GLY A 102 -2.19 0.70 -12.37
N GLY A 103 -3.30 1.11 -13.00
CA GLY A 103 -3.81 2.49 -12.92
C GLY A 103 -2.91 3.51 -13.63
N LYS A 104 -3.17 4.81 -13.42
CA LYS A 104 -2.38 5.88 -14.07
C LYS A 104 -0.96 6.01 -13.53
N CYS A 105 -0.72 5.45 -12.35
CA CYS A 105 0.58 5.47 -11.69
C CYS A 105 1.44 4.26 -12.03
N ASP A 106 0.94 3.27 -12.77
CA ASP A 106 1.68 2.05 -13.09
C ASP A 106 2.31 1.43 -11.83
N TRP A 107 1.48 1.23 -10.80
CA TRP A 107 1.92 0.75 -9.49
C TRP A 107 2.60 -0.62 -9.62
N LYS A 108 3.84 -0.76 -9.15
CA LYS A 108 4.61 -2.01 -9.15
C LYS A 108 4.79 -2.56 -7.74
N LEU A 109 4.62 -3.87 -7.58
CA LEU A 109 4.82 -4.53 -6.30
C LEU A 109 6.24 -4.31 -5.78
N SER A 110 6.34 -3.90 -4.52
CA SER A 110 7.60 -3.52 -3.89
C SER A 110 7.99 -4.47 -2.76
N ASN A 111 7.05 -4.72 -1.84
CA ASN A 111 7.25 -5.67 -0.76
C ASN A 111 5.92 -6.24 -0.27
N ILE A 112 6.03 -7.38 0.41
CA ILE A 112 4.95 -8.10 1.07
C ILE A 112 5.37 -8.29 2.53
N THR A 113 4.49 -7.96 3.47
CA THR A 113 4.69 -8.17 4.89
C THR A 113 3.65 -9.17 5.38
N PHE A 114 4.15 -10.27 5.96
CA PHE A 114 3.36 -11.29 6.62
C PHE A 114 3.51 -11.14 8.12
N GLU A 115 2.40 -10.99 8.83
CA GLU A 115 2.38 -10.80 10.28
C GLU A 115 1.54 -11.88 10.95
N VAL A 116 2.06 -12.40 12.06
CA VAL A 116 1.39 -13.37 12.93
C VAL A 116 1.33 -12.85 14.35
N LYS A 117 0.29 -13.23 15.09
CA LYS A 117 0.13 -12.90 16.50
C LYS A 117 -0.32 -14.14 17.27
N LEU A 118 -0.21 -14.12 18.59
CA LEU A 118 -0.79 -15.18 19.42
C LEU A 118 -2.32 -15.17 19.26
N LYS A 119 -2.92 -16.36 19.13
CA LYS A 119 -4.38 -16.50 19.06
C LYS A 119 -5.04 -16.24 20.42
N ASP A 120 -4.43 -16.77 21.48
CA ASP A 120 -4.88 -16.62 22.85
C ASP A 120 -3.69 -16.33 23.77
N THR A 121 -3.57 -15.09 24.23
CA THR A 121 -2.50 -14.66 25.12
C THR A 121 -2.64 -15.22 26.54
N SER A 122 -3.84 -15.68 26.93
CA SER A 122 -4.08 -16.23 28.27
C SER A 122 -3.33 -17.55 28.51
N THR A 123 -2.99 -18.26 27.43
CA THR A 123 -2.12 -19.45 27.45
C THR A 123 -0.70 -19.15 27.94
N ILE A 124 -0.25 -17.90 27.79
CA ILE A 124 1.05 -17.42 28.28
C ILE A 124 0.89 -16.79 29.66
N ALA A 125 0.02 -15.80 29.78
CA ALA A 125 -0.33 -15.19 31.07
C ALA A 125 -1.68 -14.44 31.00
N PRO A 126 -2.54 -14.56 32.02
CA PRO A 126 -3.90 -14.01 31.99
C PRO A 126 -3.96 -12.47 32.05
N LEU A 127 -2.86 -11.80 32.38
CA LEU A 127 -2.80 -10.33 32.52
C LEU A 127 -2.19 -9.63 31.28
N ILE A 128 -1.96 -10.35 30.18
CA ILE A 128 -1.49 -9.75 28.92
C ILE A 128 -2.68 -9.05 28.24
N ASP A 129 -2.64 -7.72 28.20
CA ASP A 129 -3.63 -6.85 27.57
C ASP A 129 -3.29 -6.53 26.10
N ASN A 130 -2.00 -6.41 25.79
CA ASN A 130 -1.49 -6.09 24.46
C ASN A 130 -0.80 -7.29 23.80
N ASN A 131 -1.26 -7.63 22.60
CA ASN A 131 -0.74 -8.71 21.77
C ASN A 131 -0.12 -8.12 20.51
N PHE A 132 1.19 -7.89 20.54
CA PHE A 132 1.94 -7.39 19.38
C PHE A 132 2.28 -8.56 18.45
N GLY A 133 2.06 -8.36 17.15
CA GLY A 133 2.45 -9.33 16.15
C GLY A 133 3.95 -9.35 15.91
N PHE A 134 4.41 -10.44 15.30
CA PHE A 134 5.72 -10.57 14.69
C PHE A 134 5.53 -10.64 13.19
N ASN A 135 6.31 -9.87 12.46
CA ASN A 135 6.23 -9.79 11.01
C ASN A 135 7.54 -10.17 10.34
N THR A 136 7.40 -10.51 9.07
CA THR A 136 8.52 -10.68 8.15
C THR A 136 8.18 -10.01 6.83
N THR A 137 9.12 -9.20 6.33
CA THR A 137 8.95 -8.47 5.09
C THR A 137 9.81 -9.06 3.97
N PHE A 138 9.16 -9.43 2.87
CA PHE A 138 9.78 -9.89 1.63
C PHE A 138 9.90 -8.73 0.65
N VAL A 139 11.13 -8.30 0.39
CA VAL A 139 11.43 -7.20 -0.55
C VAL A 139 11.62 -7.78 -1.96
N ILE A 140 10.85 -7.25 -2.91
CA ILE A 140 10.78 -7.75 -4.30
C ILE A 140 11.41 -6.74 -5.28
N ASP A 141 11.60 -5.49 -4.85
CA ASP A 141 12.24 -4.44 -5.64
C ASP A 141 13.64 -4.07 -5.12
N SER A 142 14.18 -2.96 -5.64
CA SER A 142 15.50 -2.43 -5.25
C SER A 142 15.46 -1.35 -4.17
N ASN A 143 14.33 -1.11 -3.50
CA ASN A 143 14.28 -0.14 -2.40
C ASN A 143 13.96 -0.78 -1.05
N ALA A 144 14.55 -0.21 0.00
CA ALA A 144 14.35 -0.65 1.37
C ALA A 144 12.85 -0.67 1.73
N PRO A 145 12.38 -1.62 2.54
CA PRO A 145 11.01 -1.62 3.04
C PRO A 145 10.77 -0.38 3.93
N GLN A 146 9.52 0.04 4.08
CA GLN A 146 9.18 1.23 4.88
C GLN A 146 9.39 0.97 6.38
N GLU A 147 9.11 -0.25 6.83
CA GLU A 147 9.49 -0.78 8.14
C GLU A 147 10.51 -1.89 7.93
N PHE A 148 11.62 -1.82 8.66
CA PHE A 148 12.69 -2.81 8.61
C PHE A 148 12.54 -3.74 9.82
N ASP A 149 11.92 -4.89 9.62
CA ASP A 149 11.76 -5.98 10.59
C ASP A 149 12.80 -7.10 10.40
N GLY A 150 13.54 -7.06 9.27
CA GLY A 150 14.58 -7.99 8.88
C GLY A 150 14.75 -7.97 7.36
N GLY A 151 15.94 -8.32 6.84
CA GLY A 151 16.19 -8.32 5.40
C GLY A 151 17.67 -8.18 5.02
N TYR A 152 17.94 -7.87 3.75
CA TYR A 152 19.30 -7.67 3.23
C TYR A 152 19.70 -6.19 3.24
N ILE A 153 20.94 -5.91 3.66
CA ILE A 153 21.54 -4.59 3.51
C ILE A 153 22.26 -4.57 2.17
N LYS A 154 21.83 -3.69 1.25
CA LYS A 154 22.57 -3.47 0.01
C LYS A 154 23.93 -2.87 0.36
N LYS A 155 25.01 -3.56 0.01
CA LYS A 155 26.37 -3.01 0.12
C LYS A 155 26.45 -1.79 -0.80
N GLN A 156 26.71 -0.62 -0.24
CA GLN A 156 27.02 0.57 -1.05
C GLN A 156 28.36 0.31 -1.74
N VAL A 157 28.33 0.18 -3.06
CA VAL A 157 29.54 0.22 -3.87
C VAL A 157 29.89 1.70 -3.98
N ILE A 158 30.97 2.09 -3.30
CA ILE A 158 31.61 3.41 -3.40
C ILE A 158 32.48 3.39 -4.65
#